data_AF-A0A7W0WIK8-F1
#
_entry.id   AF-A0A7W0WIK8-F1
#
_cell.length_a   1.000
_cell.length_b   1.000
_cell.length_c   1.000
_cell.angle_alpha   90.00
_cell.angle_beta   90.00
_cell.angle_gamma   90.00
#
_symmetry.space_group_name_H-M   'P 1'
#
loop_
_entity.id
_entity.type
_entity.pdbx_description
1 polymer ?
#
loop_
_entity_poly.entity_id
_entity_poly.type
_entity_poly.pdbx_seq_one_letter_code
_entity_poly.pdbx_strand_id
1 'polypeptide(L)'
;MKRLWSSPTLRSMVVYGASGLGFSGANIILARYLPTQQYALFTLVIALGNLGYTLAPAGLDGVVNRRQLEAGPSLLARVIPPAALAGLAMAAIGIAAYGMSPAMGAMLFVSSAGGGVMLVAGAKFQSERRYGVSLALMQSPNIVLLLAALAVVATQDRQAWLPVLISTAGFVAAATYGWRVLLAERHGKPEGKTLIHWREALAFAGINASGLLLIQLERLLIPHVLPLADLAVYGVLGAIAGSLFRVLQMGVGFSLLPRLRAATTVGERRRLIAHEAKLVGGIVVLGSAVIWLLTPLVERWLLDGKYHLAGSLVLAAIFSGVTKIANAFTKAAASALADPRELALVNILGWASVGVAVAGAFVGARWGLAGLIYGVGFGWLLRAIVAFAMVVRHLRLPVSVPATAA
;
A
#
# COMPACT_ATOMS: atom_id res chain seq x y z
N MET A 1 -27.01 -16.57 -6.62
CA MET A 1 -25.93 -15.64 -7.06
C MET A 1 -26.23 -14.15 -6.83
N LYS A 2 -27.41 -13.59 -7.16
CA LYS A 2 -27.71 -12.14 -6.98
C LYS A 2 -27.54 -11.58 -5.56
N ARG A 3 -27.83 -12.35 -4.50
CA ARG A 3 -27.63 -11.95 -3.08
C ARG A 3 -26.16 -11.93 -2.64
N LEU A 4 -25.27 -12.67 -3.30
CA LEU A 4 -23.83 -12.62 -2.98
C LEU A 4 -23.23 -11.31 -3.53
N TRP A 5 -23.67 -10.90 -4.72
CA TRP A 5 -23.25 -9.65 -5.35
C TRP A 5 -23.79 -8.38 -4.67
N SER A 6 -24.72 -8.45 -3.71
CA SER A 6 -25.18 -7.26 -2.98
C SER A 6 -24.31 -6.90 -1.77
N SER A 7 -23.40 -7.77 -1.34
CA SER A 7 -22.50 -7.49 -0.21
C SER A 7 -21.35 -6.57 -0.63
N PRO A 8 -21.21 -5.37 -0.01
CA PRO A 8 -20.08 -4.47 -0.27
C PRO A 8 -18.73 -5.14 0.01
N THR A 9 -18.65 -5.99 1.03
CA THR A 9 -17.42 -6.72 1.38
C THR A 9 -16.99 -7.66 0.26
N LEU A 10 -17.93 -8.44 -0.30
CA LEU A 10 -17.61 -9.36 -1.39
C LEU A 10 -17.16 -8.60 -2.65
N ARG A 11 -17.83 -7.48 -2.98
CA ARG A 11 -17.42 -6.62 -4.09
C ARG A 11 -16.01 -6.07 -3.89
N SER A 12 -15.69 -5.55 -2.70
CA SER A 12 -14.36 -5.07 -2.38
C SER A 12 -13.32 -6.18 -2.53
N MET A 13 -13.59 -7.39 -2.02
CA MET A 13 -12.68 -8.53 -2.16
C MET A 13 -12.43 -8.90 -3.63
N VAL A 14 -13.48 -8.94 -4.47
CA VAL A 14 -13.33 -9.21 -5.90
C VAL A 14 -12.51 -8.12 -6.59
N VAL A 15 -12.76 -6.85 -6.29
CA VAL A 15 -12.01 -5.72 -6.88
C VAL A 15 -10.55 -5.75 -6.43
N TYR A 16 -10.26 -5.96 -5.14
CA TYR A 16 -8.88 -6.09 -4.65
C TYR A 16 -8.17 -7.33 -5.19
N GLY A 17 -8.88 -8.46 -5.33
CA GLY A 17 -8.34 -9.67 -5.93
C GLY A 17 -7.99 -9.47 -7.40
N ALA A 18 -8.94 -8.95 -8.19
CA ALA A 18 -8.71 -8.63 -9.61
C ALA A 18 -7.60 -7.60 -9.80
N SER A 19 -7.57 -6.57 -8.96
CA SER A 19 -6.53 -5.53 -8.92
C SER A 19 -5.15 -6.12 -8.58
N GLY A 20 -5.09 -7.04 -7.61
CA GLY A 20 -3.88 -7.77 -7.24
C GLY A 20 -3.37 -8.69 -8.36
N LEU A 21 -4.27 -9.37 -9.05
CA LEU A 21 -3.95 -10.17 -10.24
C LEU A 21 -3.44 -9.28 -11.39
N GLY A 22 -4.10 -8.15 -11.64
CA GLY A 22 -3.67 -7.18 -12.64
C GLY A 22 -2.27 -6.63 -12.34
N PHE A 23 -2.02 -6.24 -11.09
CA PHE A 23 -0.69 -5.81 -10.63
C PHE A 23 0.37 -6.91 -10.81
N SER A 24 0.08 -8.14 -10.40
CA SER A 24 1.02 -9.26 -10.48
C SER A 24 1.32 -9.66 -11.92
N GLY A 25 0.27 -9.80 -12.73
CA GLY A 25 0.39 -10.11 -14.15
C GLY A 25 1.16 -9.03 -14.91
N ALA A 26 0.87 -7.76 -14.66
CA ALA A 26 1.60 -6.66 -15.27
C ALA A 26 3.09 -6.69 -14.93
N ASN A 27 3.44 -6.94 -13.66
CA ASN A 27 4.83 -7.05 -13.25
C ASN A 27 5.55 -8.24 -13.88
N ILE A 28 4.90 -9.41 -13.97
CA ILE A 28 5.49 -10.60 -14.62
C ILE A 28 5.70 -10.34 -16.12
N ILE A 29 4.73 -9.72 -16.81
CA ILE A 29 4.86 -9.34 -18.21
C ILE A 29 6.03 -8.36 -18.38
N LEU A 30 6.06 -7.28 -17.61
CA LEU A 30 7.13 -6.28 -17.70
C LEU A 30 8.50 -6.90 -17.38
N ALA A 31 8.59 -7.77 -16.37
CA ALA A 31 9.83 -8.46 -16.03
C ALA A 31 10.33 -9.35 -17.18
N ARG A 32 9.43 -10.02 -17.90
CA ARG A 32 9.80 -10.83 -19.07
C ARG A 32 10.36 -9.94 -20.18
N TYR A 33 9.65 -8.88 -20.55
CA TYR A 33 9.94 -8.10 -21.77
C TYR A 33 11.00 -7.00 -21.60
N LEU A 34 11.08 -6.33 -20.44
CA LEU A 34 12.06 -5.28 -20.21
C LEU A 34 13.42 -5.87 -19.80
N PRO A 35 14.56 -5.32 -20.24
CA PRO A 35 15.88 -5.66 -19.69
C PRO A 35 15.92 -5.53 -18.16
N THR A 36 16.71 -6.36 -17.49
CA THR A 36 16.76 -6.43 -16.02
C THR A 36 16.98 -5.06 -15.36
N GLN A 37 17.87 -4.24 -15.90
CA GLN A 37 18.13 -2.88 -15.40
C GLN A 37 16.91 -1.96 -15.55
N GLN A 38 16.22 -2.03 -16.69
CA GLN A 38 15.02 -1.23 -16.97
C GLN A 38 13.84 -1.67 -16.08
N TYR A 39 13.68 -2.97 -15.85
CA TYR A 39 12.66 -3.48 -14.94
C TYR A 39 12.96 -3.11 -13.47
N ALA A 40 14.22 -3.14 -13.05
CA ALA A 40 14.63 -2.66 -11.73
C ALA A 40 14.34 -1.17 -11.54
N LEU A 41 14.69 -0.35 -12.53
CA LEU A 41 14.41 1.08 -12.55
C LEU A 41 12.91 1.39 -12.49
N PHE A 42 12.11 0.68 -13.29
CA PHE A 42 10.65 0.74 -13.23
C PHE A 42 10.14 0.38 -11.83
N THR A 43 10.65 -0.71 -11.24
CA THR A 43 10.26 -1.15 -9.89
C THR A 43 10.57 -0.10 -8.83
N LEU A 44 11.70 0.59 -8.95
CA LEU A 44 12.10 1.69 -8.08
C LEU A 44 11.19 2.91 -8.21
N VAL A 45 10.89 3.33 -9.45
CA VAL A 45 9.97 4.44 -9.73
C VAL A 45 8.59 4.15 -9.15
N ILE A 46 8.08 2.93 -9.30
CA ILE A 46 6.80 2.51 -8.70
C ILE A 46 6.88 2.49 -7.17
N ALA A 47 8.02 2.15 -6.57
CA ALA A 47 8.18 2.18 -5.12
C ALA A 47 8.09 3.62 -4.57
N LEU A 48 8.87 4.53 -5.17
CA LEU A 48 8.84 5.96 -4.84
C LEU A 48 7.48 6.56 -5.14
N GLY A 49 6.85 6.21 -6.26
CA GLY A 49 5.52 6.69 -6.62
C GLY A 49 4.46 6.23 -5.62
N ASN A 50 4.48 4.96 -5.20
CA ASN A 50 3.58 4.44 -4.17
C ASN A 50 3.72 5.16 -2.84
N LEU A 51 4.96 5.47 -2.43
CA LEU A 51 5.21 6.27 -1.25
C LEU A 51 4.71 7.71 -1.45
N GLY A 52 5.08 8.32 -2.58
CA GLY A 52 4.77 9.69 -2.96
C GLY A 52 3.28 9.99 -2.99
N TYR A 53 2.51 9.26 -3.80
CA TYR A 53 1.09 9.55 -3.92
C TYR A 53 0.32 9.27 -2.63
N THR A 54 0.78 8.36 -1.78
CA THR A 54 0.09 8.07 -0.51
C THR A 54 0.42 9.12 0.57
N LEU A 55 1.61 9.71 0.52
CA LEU A 55 2.00 10.83 1.41
C LEU A 55 1.48 12.18 0.91
N ALA A 56 1.24 12.31 -0.40
CA ALA A 56 0.83 13.54 -1.07
C ALA A 56 -0.40 14.24 -0.47
N PRO A 57 -1.46 13.54 -0.04
CA PRO A 57 -2.58 14.19 0.65
C PRO A 57 -2.22 14.79 2.00
N ALA A 58 -1.07 14.47 2.58
CA ALA A 58 -0.69 14.82 3.96
C ALA A 58 -1.79 14.48 4.99
N GLY A 59 -2.47 13.34 4.77
CA GLY A 59 -3.56 12.84 5.62
C GLY A 59 -4.93 13.49 5.42
N LEU A 60 -5.06 14.39 4.45
CA LEU A 60 -6.36 15.00 4.09
C LEU A 60 -7.38 13.97 3.64
N ASP A 61 -6.95 12.87 3.00
CA ASP A 61 -7.79 11.73 2.64
C ASP A 61 -8.47 11.13 3.88
N GLY A 62 -7.73 10.98 4.98
CA GLY A 62 -8.27 10.52 6.26
C GLY A 62 -9.27 11.50 6.87
N VAL A 63 -8.96 12.80 6.82
CA VAL A 63 -9.85 13.86 7.34
C VAL A 63 -11.14 13.96 6.53
N VAL A 64 -11.06 13.90 5.20
CA VAL A 64 -12.23 13.91 4.30
C VAL A 64 -13.13 12.73 4.59
N ASN A 65 -12.55 11.54 4.79
CA ASN A 65 -13.32 10.33 5.10
C ASN A 65 -14.04 10.42 6.47
N ARG A 66 -13.43 11.07 7.47
CA ARG A 66 -14.04 11.22 8.81
C ARG A 66 -15.06 12.36 8.91
N ARG A 67 -14.73 13.54 8.40
CA ARG A 67 -15.48 14.78 8.66
C ARG A 67 -16.45 15.17 7.55
N GLN A 68 -16.62 14.33 6.53
CA GLN A 68 -17.52 14.56 5.39
C GLN A 68 -17.35 15.94 4.74
N LEU A 69 -16.09 16.40 4.61
CA LEU A 69 -15.78 17.70 4.02
C LEU A 69 -16.43 17.84 2.64
N GLU A 70 -16.95 19.02 2.32
CA GLU A 70 -17.50 19.27 0.99
C GLU A 70 -16.41 19.25 -0.07
N ALA A 71 -16.59 18.44 -1.12
CA ALA A 71 -15.68 18.47 -2.25
C ALA A 71 -16.02 19.66 -3.14
N GLY A 72 -15.06 20.57 -3.30
CA GLY A 72 -15.18 21.76 -4.14
C GLY A 72 -13.82 22.36 -4.47
N PRO A 73 -13.81 23.48 -5.21
CA PRO A 73 -12.56 24.15 -5.60
C PRO A 73 -11.69 24.50 -4.39
N SER A 74 -12.28 24.89 -3.27
CA SER A 74 -11.56 25.20 -2.03
C SER A 74 -10.82 23.99 -1.44
N LEU A 75 -11.45 22.80 -1.43
CA LEU A 75 -10.78 21.58 -0.98
C LEU A 75 -9.67 21.18 -1.96
N LEU A 76 -9.94 21.22 -3.27
CA LEU A 76 -8.93 20.91 -4.29
C LEU A 76 -7.70 21.81 -4.18
N ALA A 77 -7.91 23.12 -4.02
CA ALA A 77 -6.84 24.10 -3.82
C ALA A 77 -6.01 23.83 -2.55
N ARG A 78 -6.57 23.17 -1.53
CA ARG A 78 -5.85 22.77 -0.31
C ARG A 78 -5.12 21.43 -0.45
N VAL A 79 -5.54 20.58 -1.39
CA VAL A 79 -4.92 19.28 -1.67
C VAL A 79 -3.73 19.41 -2.62
N ILE A 80 -3.79 20.32 -3.60
CA ILE A 80 -2.74 20.49 -4.61
C ILE A 80 -1.36 20.82 -3.98
N PRO A 81 -1.22 21.79 -3.06
CA PRO A 81 0.09 22.15 -2.51
C PRO A 81 0.82 21.01 -1.78
N PRO A 82 0.22 20.28 -0.80
CA PRO A 82 0.93 19.17 -0.17
C PRO A 82 1.22 18.03 -1.17
N ALA A 83 0.35 17.83 -2.16
CA ALA A 83 0.57 16.81 -3.19
C ALA A 83 1.74 17.15 -4.12
N ALA A 84 1.83 18.42 -4.54
CA ALA A 84 2.95 18.93 -5.32
C ALA A 84 4.26 18.86 -4.51
N LEU A 85 4.24 19.24 -3.22
CA LEU A 85 5.41 19.17 -2.36
C LEU A 85 5.92 17.72 -2.18
N ALA A 86 5.02 16.78 -1.91
CA ALA A 86 5.38 15.37 -1.80
C ALA A 86 5.91 14.81 -3.12
N GLY A 87 5.29 15.17 -4.25
CA GLY A 87 5.77 14.79 -5.58
C GLY A 87 7.16 15.36 -5.87
N LEU A 88 7.41 16.62 -5.49
CA LEU A 88 8.71 17.27 -5.68
C LEU A 88 9.77 16.60 -4.83
N ALA A 89 9.44 16.27 -3.57
CA ALA A 89 10.33 15.53 -2.68
C ALA A 89 10.68 14.15 -3.26
N MET A 90 9.70 13.39 -3.77
CA MET A 90 9.97 12.08 -4.38
C MET A 90 10.81 12.19 -5.66
N ALA A 91 10.54 13.19 -6.51
CA ALA A 91 11.34 13.45 -7.71
C ALA A 91 12.79 13.80 -7.36
N ALA A 92 12.98 14.70 -6.38
CA ALA A 92 14.30 15.09 -5.90
C ALA A 92 15.06 13.89 -5.31
N ILE A 93 14.40 13.07 -4.49
CA ILE A 93 14.98 11.83 -3.96
C ILE A 93 15.34 10.86 -5.09
N GLY A 94 14.46 10.67 -6.08
CA GLY A 94 14.73 9.82 -7.24
C GLY A 94 15.97 10.25 -8.02
N ILE A 95 16.10 11.55 -8.29
CA ILE A 95 17.25 12.10 -9.03
C ILE A 95 18.52 12.04 -8.17
N ALA A 96 18.47 12.55 -6.94
CA ALA A 96 19.66 12.74 -6.11
C ALA A 96 20.18 11.44 -5.47
N ALA A 97 19.28 10.60 -4.94
CA ALA A 97 19.69 9.37 -4.24
C ALA A 97 19.83 8.16 -5.17
N TYR A 98 19.06 8.13 -6.27
CA TYR A 98 19.01 6.96 -7.16
C TYR A 98 19.48 7.24 -8.60
N GLY A 99 19.96 8.45 -8.89
CA GLY A 99 20.48 8.80 -10.22
C GLY A 99 19.44 8.73 -11.34
N MET A 100 18.15 8.92 -11.03
CA MET A 100 17.11 8.94 -12.05
C MET A 100 17.28 10.10 -13.02
N SER A 101 16.94 9.87 -14.29
CA SER A 101 16.93 10.95 -15.28
C SER A 101 15.91 12.05 -14.88
N PRO A 102 16.13 13.31 -15.26
CA PRO A 102 15.17 14.39 -15.00
C PRO A 102 13.77 14.11 -15.56
N ALA A 103 13.68 13.43 -16.71
CA ALA A 103 12.40 13.04 -17.30
C ALA A 103 11.62 12.05 -16.42
N MET A 104 12.30 11.04 -15.86
CA MET A 104 11.67 10.12 -14.90
C MET A 104 11.34 10.81 -13.58
N GLY A 105 12.18 11.74 -13.11
CA GLY A 105 11.87 12.59 -11.97
C GLY A 105 10.59 13.42 -12.20
N ALA A 106 10.42 14.00 -13.38
CA ALA A 106 9.21 14.72 -13.75
C ALA A 106 7.97 13.81 -13.79
N MET A 107 8.08 12.60 -14.36
CA MET A 107 6.99 11.62 -14.32
C MET A 107 6.64 11.19 -12.90
N LEU A 108 7.64 11.01 -12.04
CA LEU A 108 7.46 10.70 -10.62
C LEU A 108 6.78 11.84 -9.85
N PHE A 109 7.14 13.09 -10.14
CA PHE A 109 6.46 14.28 -9.63
C PHE A 109 4.98 14.28 -10.01
N VAL A 110 4.69 14.17 -11.32
CA VAL A 110 3.31 14.22 -11.84
C VAL A 110 2.46 13.07 -11.31
N SER A 111 2.99 11.84 -11.32
CA SER A 111 2.26 10.67 -10.82
C SER A 111 2.02 10.73 -9.31
N SER A 112 2.98 11.22 -8.52
CA SER A 112 2.81 11.37 -7.07
C SER A 112 1.78 12.46 -6.73
N ALA A 113 1.88 13.63 -7.37
CA ALA A 113 0.95 14.73 -7.15
C ALA A 113 -0.46 14.36 -7.63
N GLY A 114 -0.59 13.84 -8.86
CA GLY A 114 -1.85 13.38 -9.43
C GLY A 114 -2.47 12.26 -8.60
N GLY A 115 -1.69 11.27 -8.18
CA GLY A 115 -2.17 10.19 -7.33
C GLY A 115 -2.64 10.65 -5.95
N GLY A 116 -1.98 11.66 -5.34
CA GLY A 116 -2.46 12.26 -4.09
C GLY A 116 -3.80 12.97 -4.25
N VAL A 117 -3.94 13.76 -5.32
CA VAL A 117 -5.20 14.42 -5.67
C VAL A 117 -6.32 13.40 -5.95
N MET A 118 -5.99 12.31 -6.65
CA MET A 118 -6.87 11.16 -6.90
C MET A 118 -7.30 10.48 -5.59
N LEU A 119 -6.39 10.25 -4.65
CA LEU A 119 -6.71 9.62 -3.36
C LEU A 119 -7.72 10.42 -2.55
N VAL A 120 -7.61 11.76 -2.53
CA VAL A 120 -8.59 12.59 -1.80
C VAL A 120 -9.97 12.53 -2.45
N ALA A 121 -10.06 12.52 -3.79
CA ALA A 121 -11.32 12.30 -4.49
C ALA A 121 -11.91 10.91 -4.17
N GLY A 122 -11.06 9.86 -4.20
CA GLY A 122 -11.45 8.50 -3.82
C GLY A 122 -11.97 8.41 -2.39
N ALA A 123 -11.32 9.09 -1.44
CA ALA A 123 -11.74 9.18 -0.05
C ALA A 123 -13.07 9.93 0.11
N LYS A 124 -13.32 10.96 -0.71
CA LYS A 124 -14.62 11.64 -0.72
C LYS A 124 -15.74 10.70 -1.14
N PHE A 125 -15.60 9.99 -2.26
CA PHE A 125 -16.60 9.00 -2.67
C PHE A 125 -16.78 7.90 -1.61
N GLN A 126 -15.70 7.52 -0.92
CA GLN A 126 -15.77 6.57 0.18
C GLN A 126 -16.62 7.10 1.34
N SER A 127 -16.43 8.37 1.72
CA SER A 127 -17.18 9.04 2.79
C SER A 127 -18.69 9.10 2.51
N GLU A 128 -19.05 9.21 1.23
CA GLU A 128 -20.44 9.23 0.74
C GLU A 128 -21.01 7.82 0.52
N ARG A 129 -20.29 6.77 0.95
CA ARG A 129 -20.65 5.35 0.77
C ARG A 129 -20.76 4.92 -0.69
N ARG A 130 -20.17 5.66 -1.62
CA ARG A 130 -20.07 5.33 -3.06
C ARG A 130 -18.86 4.44 -3.33
N TYR A 131 -18.84 3.29 -2.66
CA TYR A 131 -17.67 2.39 -2.64
C TYR A 131 -17.23 1.91 -4.02
N GLY A 132 -18.15 1.75 -4.98
CA GLY A 132 -17.79 1.33 -6.35
C GLY A 132 -16.86 2.32 -7.05
N VAL A 133 -17.23 3.61 -7.07
CA VAL A 133 -16.43 4.67 -7.70
C VAL A 133 -15.14 4.90 -6.94
N SER A 134 -15.22 4.91 -5.60
CA SER A 134 -14.04 5.03 -4.73
C SER A 134 -13.02 3.93 -5.00
N LEU A 135 -13.44 2.66 -5.01
CA LEU A 135 -12.58 1.52 -5.29
C LEU A 135 -12.03 1.55 -6.72
N ALA A 136 -12.86 1.88 -7.72
CA ALA A 136 -12.41 1.99 -9.11
C ALA A 136 -11.30 3.03 -9.26
N LEU A 137 -11.45 4.21 -8.65
CA LEU A 137 -10.42 5.24 -8.61
C LEU A 137 -9.16 4.77 -7.87
N MET A 138 -9.30 4.28 -6.64
CA MET A 138 -8.15 3.89 -5.80
C MET A 138 -7.40 2.66 -6.34
N GLN A 139 -8.06 1.80 -7.12
CA GLN A 139 -7.45 0.61 -7.74
C GLN A 139 -7.07 0.82 -9.21
N SER A 140 -7.47 1.94 -9.82
CA SER A 140 -7.11 2.28 -11.20
C SER A 140 -5.62 2.18 -11.50
N PRO A 141 -4.66 2.50 -10.61
CA PRO A 141 -3.24 2.38 -10.92
C PRO A 141 -2.82 0.94 -11.27
N ASN A 142 -3.44 -0.06 -10.67
CA ASN A 142 -3.12 -1.47 -10.94
C ASN A 142 -3.65 -1.92 -12.31
N ILE A 143 -4.80 -1.38 -12.74
CA ILE A 143 -5.35 -1.64 -14.07
C ILE A 143 -4.54 -0.92 -15.14
N VAL A 144 -4.21 0.36 -14.90
CA VAL A 144 -3.34 1.15 -15.79
C VAL A 144 -1.98 0.47 -15.94
N LEU A 145 -1.45 -0.11 -14.86
CA LEU A 145 -0.19 -0.84 -14.93
C LEU A 145 -0.28 -2.07 -15.85
N LEU A 146 -1.41 -2.78 -15.85
CA LEU A 146 -1.64 -3.88 -16.80
C LEU A 146 -1.70 -3.38 -18.24
N LEU A 147 -2.38 -2.26 -18.49
CA LEU A 147 -2.38 -1.62 -19.82
C LEU A 147 -0.97 -1.18 -20.25
N ALA A 148 -0.17 -0.66 -19.31
CA ALA A 148 1.21 -0.30 -19.55
C ALA A 148 2.07 -1.51 -19.95
N ALA A 149 1.87 -2.65 -19.28
CA ALA A 149 2.54 -3.90 -19.63
C ALA A 149 2.15 -4.39 -21.03
N LEU A 150 0.85 -4.35 -21.37
CA LEU A 150 0.36 -4.72 -22.69
C LEU A 150 0.88 -3.77 -23.78
N ALA A 151 1.00 -2.48 -23.49
CA ALA A 151 1.58 -1.50 -24.41
C ALA A 151 3.06 -1.80 -24.68
N VAL A 152 3.86 -2.13 -23.65
CA VAL A 152 5.25 -2.57 -23.82
C VAL A 152 5.35 -3.79 -24.72
N VAL A 153 4.44 -4.76 -24.57
CA VAL A 153 4.38 -5.94 -25.46
C VAL A 153 3.99 -5.53 -26.89
N ALA A 154 3.04 -4.62 -27.06
CA ALA A 154 2.57 -4.21 -28.39
C ALA A 154 3.61 -3.37 -29.15
N THR A 155 4.31 -2.46 -28.47
CA THR A 155 5.30 -1.58 -29.09
C THR A 155 6.69 -2.20 -29.16
N GLN A 156 6.94 -3.28 -28.42
CA GLN A 156 8.27 -3.88 -28.22
C GLN A 156 9.30 -2.90 -27.62
N ASP A 157 8.84 -1.79 -27.02
CA ASP A 157 9.74 -0.84 -26.37
C ASP A 157 10.32 -1.46 -25.09
N ARG A 158 11.64 -1.58 -25.08
CA ARG A 158 12.41 -2.20 -23.99
C ARG A 158 12.83 -1.22 -22.90
N GLN A 159 12.37 0.02 -22.94
CA GLN A 159 12.77 1.03 -21.96
C GLN A 159 11.71 1.24 -20.86
N ALA A 160 12.16 1.59 -19.66
CA ALA A 160 11.28 1.82 -18.51
C ALA A 160 10.39 3.06 -18.64
N TRP A 161 10.71 4.02 -19.52
CA TRP A 161 9.98 5.28 -19.62
C TRP A 161 8.53 5.06 -20.08
N LEU A 162 8.28 4.14 -21.02
CA LEU A 162 6.95 3.90 -21.57
C LEU A 162 5.94 3.45 -20.50
N PRO A 163 6.19 2.38 -19.71
CA PRO A 163 5.24 1.97 -18.69
C PRO A 163 5.10 2.99 -17.55
N VAL A 164 6.16 3.76 -17.25
CA VAL A 164 6.09 4.88 -16.29
C VAL A 164 5.21 6.01 -16.82
N LEU A 165 5.33 6.35 -18.10
CA LEU A 165 4.52 7.38 -18.74
C LEU A 165 3.03 7.00 -18.74
N ILE A 166 2.71 5.77 -19.13
CA ILE A 166 1.32 5.28 -19.12
C ILE A 166 0.75 5.28 -17.70
N SER A 167 1.54 4.84 -16.72
CA SER A 167 1.14 4.89 -15.30
C SER A 167 0.89 6.33 -14.85
N THR A 168 1.76 7.26 -15.22
CA THR A 168 1.65 8.69 -14.91
C THR A 168 0.38 9.29 -15.52
N ALA A 169 0.12 9.01 -16.80
CA ALA A 169 -1.08 9.45 -17.50
C ALA A 169 -2.34 8.88 -16.83
N GLY A 170 -2.32 7.62 -16.38
CA GLY A 170 -3.42 7.01 -15.66
C GLY A 170 -3.73 7.68 -14.32
N PHE A 171 -2.71 8.05 -13.52
CA PHE A 171 -2.91 8.81 -12.28
C PHE A 171 -3.54 10.18 -12.55
N VAL A 172 -3.07 10.90 -13.58
CA VAL A 172 -3.65 12.19 -13.98
C VAL A 172 -5.09 12.02 -14.44
N ALA A 173 -5.36 11.05 -15.31
CA ALA A 173 -6.70 10.77 -15.82
C ALA A 173 -7.68 10.42 -14.68
N ALA A 174 -7.26 9.58 -13.72
CA ALA A 174 -8.08 9.21 -12.57
C ALA A 174 -8.33 10.42 -11.64
N ALA A 175 -7.32 11.24 -11.39
CA ALA A 175 -7.47 12.48 -10.62
C ALA A 175 -8.46 13.45 -11.29
N THR A 176 -8.28 13.70 -12.60
CA THR A 176 -9.14 14.57 -13.39
C THR A 176 -10.57 14.04 -13.41
N TYR A 177 -10.78 12.74 -13.66
CA TYR A 177 -12.10 12.12 -13.64
C TYR A 177 -12.78 12.27 -12.28
N GLY A 178 -12.08 11.90 -11.20
CA GLY A 178 -12.63 11.96 -9.84
C GLY A 178 -13.09 13.37 -9.46
N TRP A 179 -12.25 14.38 -9.73
CA TRP A 179 -12.60 15.77 -9.41
C TRP A 179 -13.62 16.38 -10.36
N ARG A 180 -13.64 16.02 -11.66
CA ARG A 180 -14.69 16.47 -12.59
C ARG A 180 -16.07 16.02 -12.12
N VAL A 181 -16.21 14.76 -11.71
CA VAL A 181 -17.47 14.21 -11.19
C VAL A 181 -17.88 14.96 -9.90
N LEU A 182 -16.96 15.11 -8.95
CA LEU A 182 -17.24 15.81 -7.69
C LEU A 182 -17.65 17.28 -7.90
N LEU A 183 -17.01 17.99 -8.82
CA LEU A 183 -17.31 19.40 -9.11
C LEU A 183 -18.64 19.55 -9.88
N ALA A 184 -18.94 18.65 -10.80
CA ALA A 184 -20.22 18.66 -11.54
C ALA A 184 -21.41 18.44 -10.59
N GLU A 185 -21.30 17.50 -9.64
CA GLU A 185 -22.36 17.22 -8.65
C GLU A 185 -22.53 18.33 -7.59
N ARG A 186 -21.56 19.25 -7.49
CA ARG A 186 -21.63 20.42 -6.61
C ARG A 186 -22.36 21.60 -7.25
N HIS A 187 -22.58 21.60 -8.56
CA HIS A 187 -23.14 22.75 -9.26
C HIS A 187 -24.48 23.19 -8.61
N GLY A 188 -24.52 24.43 -8.09
CA GLY A 188 -25.68 24.99 -7.39
C GLY A 188 -25.71 24.85 -5.86
N LYS A 189 -24.71 24.23 -5.21
CA LYS A 189 -24.63 24.16 -3.73
C LYS A 189 -23.79 25.30 -3.15
N PRO A 190 -24.23 25.95 -2.06
CA PRO A 190 -23.47 27.03 -1.41
C PRO A 190 -22.09 26.55 -0.91
N GLU A 191 -21.13 27.45 -0.79
CA GLU A 191 -19.80 27.11 -0.24
C GLU A 191 -19.88 26.85 1.28
N GLY A 192 -19.78 25.58 1.68
CA GLY A 192 -19.54 25.21 3.07
C GLY A 192 -18.12 25.58 3.50
N LYS A 193 -17.99 26.18 4.68
CA LYS A 193 -16.68 26.46 5.30
C LYS A 193 -15.96 25.15 5.58
N THR A 194 -14.88 24.88 4.84
CA THR A 194 -14.06 23.67 5.03
C THR A 194 -12.97 23.96 6.06
N LEU A 195 -13.24 23.72 7.34
CA LEU A 195 -12.24 23.82 8.40
C LEU A 195 -11.38 22.55 8.42
N ILE A 196 -10.17 22.65 7.88
CA ILE A 196 -9.19 21.56 7.89
C ILE A 196 -8.35 21.64 9.16
N HIS A 197 -8.42 20.60 9.99
CA HIS A 197 -7.55 20.44 11.15
C HIS A 197 -6.23 19.78 10.73
N TRP A 198 -5.26 20.57 10.27
CA TRP A 198 -3.96 20.07 9.79
C TRP A 198 -3.19 19.24 10.82
N ARG A 199 -3.35 19.53 12.12
CA ARG A 199 -2.77 18.70 13.18
C ARG A 199 -3.29 17.25 13.15
N GLU A 200 -4.58 17.07 12.90
CA GLU A 200 -5.18 15.73 12.75
C GLU A 200 -4.70 15.07 11.45
N ALA A 201 -4.69 15.81 10.34
CA ALA A 201 -4.23 15.32 9.05
C ALA A 201 -2.77 14.83 9.12
N LEU A 202 -1.86 15.64 9.67
CA LEU A 202 -0.44 15.30 9.81
C LEU A 202 -0.21 14.11 10.75
N ALA A 203 -1.01 13.95 11.80
CA ALA A 203 -0.95 12.78 12.66
C ALA A 203 -1.33 11.49 11.90
N PHE A 204 -2.40 11.53 11.10
CA PHE A 204 -2.76 10.42 10.20
C PHE A 204 -1.67 10.14 9.17
N ALA A 205 -1.11 11.19 8.57
CA ALA A 205 -0.01 11.09 7.63
C ALA A 205 1.18 10.37 8.25
N GLY A 206 1.59 10.73 9.47
CA GLY A 206 2.73 10.10 10.16
C GLY A 206 2.53 8.60 10.44
N ILE A 207 1.33 8.20 10.89
CA ILE A 207 1.01 6.79 11.15
C ILE A 207 1.02 5.97 9.86
N ASN A 208 0.44 6.51 8.78
CA ASN A 208 0.43 5.83 7.49
C ASN A 208 1.83 5.82 6.86
N ALA A 209 2.59 6.91 6.98
CA ALA A 209 3.94 7.06 6.45
C ALA A 209 4.88 5.97 6.94
N SER A 210 4.93 5.72 8.26
CA SER A 210 5.83 4.68 8.79
C SER A 210 5.48 3.27 8.27
N GLY A 211 4.19 2.96 8.14
CA GLY A 211 3.74 1.68 7.59
C GLY A 211 4.03 1.54 6.10
N LEU A 212 3.83 2.59 5.32
CA LEU A 212 4.09 2.61 3.87
C LEU A 212 5.58 2.58 3.57
N LEU A 213 6.37 3.30 4.35
CA LEU A 213 7.83 3.27 4.24
C LEU A 213 8.34 1.85 4.47
N LEU A 214 7.87 1.15 5.51
CA LEU A 214 8.20 -0.27 5.71
C LEU A 214 7.75 -1.19 4.55
N ILE A 215 6.69 -0.85 3.82
CA ILE A 215 6.23 -1.65 2.66
C ILE A 215 7.17 -1.46 1.46
N GLN A 216 7.71 -0.25 1.28
CA GLN A 216 8.60 0.08 0.18
C GLN A 216 10.07 -0.09 0.54
N LEU A 217 10.39 -0.33 1.81
CA LEU A 217 11.75 -0.25 2.33
C LEU A 217 12.69 -1.20 1.62
N GLU A 218 12.27 -2.44 1.32
CA GLU A 218 13.12 -3.37 0.57
C GLU A 218 13.51 -2.77 -0.79
N ARG A 219 12.56 -2.15 -1.51
CA ARG A 219 12.81 -1.57 -2.85
C ARG A 219 13.73 -0.35 -2.82
N LEU A 220 13.66 0.42 -1.73
CA LEU A 220 14.47 1.61 -1.54
C LEU A 220 15.89 1.28 -1.08
N LEU A 221 16.04 0.25 -0.24
CA LEU A 221 17.37 -0.12 0.27
C LEU A 221 18.19 -0.94 -0.71
N ILE A 222 17.57 -1.84 -1.50
CA ILE A 222 18.31 -2.74 -2.40
C ILE A 222 19.34 -1.99 -3.26
N PRO A 223 19.01 -0.89 -3.98
CA PRO A 223 19.99 -0.18 -4.81
C PRO A 223 21.20 0.40 -4.06
N HIS A 224 21.10 0.58 -2.73
CA HIS A 224 22.16 1.15 -1.91
C HIS A 224 23.07 0.10 -1.28
N VAL A 225 22.61 -1.15 -1.13
CA VAL A 225 23.36 -2.21 -0.44
C VAL A 225 23.58 -3.47 -1.26
N LEU A 226 22.91 -3.60 -2.40
CA LEU A 226 22.96 -4.75 -3.30
C LEU A 226 22.94 -4.29 -4.78
N PRO A 227 23.33 -5.17 -5.72
CA PRO A 227 23.24 -4.87 -7.14
C PRO A 227 21.82 -4.55 -7.59
N LEU A 228 21.68 -3.65 -8.58
CA LEU A 228 20.38 -3.27 -9.12
C LEU A 228 19.59 -4.46 -9.71
N ALA A 229 20.29 -5.52 -10.15
CA ALA A 229 19.65 -6.77 -10.59
C ALA A 229 18.81 -7.43 -9.49
N ASP A 230 19.24 -7.33 -8.22
CA ASP A 230 18.49 -7.87 -7.08
C ASP A 230 17.17 -7.12 -6.87
N LEU A 231 17.08 -5.85 -7.28
CA LEU A 231 15.82 -5.11 -7.23
C LEU A 231 14.82 -5.64 -8.26
N ALA A 232 15.29 -6.05 -9.44
CA ALA A 232 14.45 -6.72 -10.43
C ALA A 232 13.98 -8.09 -9.93
N VAL A 233 14.88 -8.88 -9.34
CA VAL A 233 14.53 -10.18 -8.71
C VAL A 233 13.49 -9.97 -7.61
N TYR A 234 13.67 -8.96 -6.75
CA TYR A 234 12.70 -8.59 -5.72
C TYR A 234 11.36 -8.11 -6.32
N GLY A 235 11.39 -7.37 -7.44
CA GLY A 235 10.20 -6.95 -8.16
C GLY A 235 9.33 -8.14 -8.59
N VAL A 236 9.96 -9.15 -9.19
CA VAL A 236 9.32 -10.41 -9.57
C VAL A 236 8.79 -11.15 -8.34
N LEU A 237 9.61 -11.33 -7.31
CA LEU A 237 9.23 -12.00 -6.07
C LEU A 237 8.04 -11.31 -5.39
N GLY A 238 8.02 -9.97 -5.41
CA GLY A 238 6.91 -9.16 -4.91
C GLY A 238 5.64 -9.31 -5.74
N ALA A 239 5.73 -9.58 -7.05
CA ALA A 239 4.56 -9.87 -7.89
C ALA A 239 3.97 -11.25 -7.59
N ILE A 240 4.82 -12.27 -7.38
CA ILE A 240 4.38 -13.64 -7.11
C ILE A 240 3.85 -13.79 -5.68
N ALA A 241 4.65 -13.39 -4.69
CA ALA A 241 4.36 -13.61 -3.28
C ALA A 241 3.73 -12.37 -2.61
N GLY A 242 4.29 -11.19 -2.88
CA GLY A 242 3.91 -9.96 -2.19
C GLY A 242 2.45 -9.54 -2.42
N SER A 243 1.91 -9.79 -3.61
CA SER A 243 0.52 -9.45 -3.96
C SER A 243 -0.51 -10.16 -3.08
N LEU A 244 -0.35 -11.48 -2.86
CA LEU A 244 -1.22 -12.27 -1.99
C LEU A 244 -1.21 -11.73 -0.56
N PHE A 245 -0.03 -11.57 0.03
CA PHE A 245 0.09 -11.10 1.41
C PHE A 245 -0.43 -9.68 1.57
N ARG A 246 -0.24 -8.81 0.57
CA ARG A 246 -0.78 -7.45 0.57
C ARG A 246 -2.31 -7.44 0.51
N VAL A 247 -2.93 -8.29 -0.31
CA VAL A 247 -4.39 -8.42 -0.36
C VAL A 247 -4.95 -8.88 1.00
N LEU A 248 -4.31 -9.87 1.63
CA LEU A 248 -4.69 -10.34 2.97
C LEU A 248 -4.50 -9.26 4.04
N GLN A 249 -3.36 -8.56 4.02
CA GLN A 249 -3.06 -7.45 4.93
C GLN A 249 -4.13 -6.36 4.83
N MET A 250 -4.52 -5.95 3.62
CA MET A 250 -5.59 -4.98 3.40
C MET A 250 -6.94 -5.54 3.85
N GLY A 251 -7.25 -6.79 3.51
CA GLY A 251 -8.49 -7.48 3.90
C GLY A 251 -8.73 -7.46 5.40
N VAL A 252 -7.71 -7.83 6.20
CA VAL A 252 -7.75 -7.77 7.66
C VAL A 252 -8.02 -6.36 8.16
N GLY A 253 -7.35 -5.35 7.58
CA GLY A 253 -7.57 -3.95 7.96
C GLY A 253 -9.01 -3.48 7.70
N PHE A 254 -9.62 -3.93 6.61
CA PHE A 254 -10.99 -3.58 6.23
C PHE A 254 -12.06 -4.36 7.02
N SER A 255 -11.84 -5.64 7.32
CA SER A 255 -12.84 -6.49 7.98
C SER A 255 -12.81 -6.34 9.50
N LEU A 256 -11.62 -6.32 10.10
CA LEU A 256 -11.44 -6.49 11.54
C LEU A 256 -11.67 -5.19 12.30
N LEU A 257 -11.18 -4.06 11.77
CA LEU A 257 -11.29 -2.74 12.41
C LEU A 257 -12.74 -2.36 12.77
N PRO A 258 -13.72 -2.35 11.85
CA PRO A 258 -15.09 -1.97 12.19
C PRO A 258 -15.76 -2.98 13.14
N ARG A 259 -15.48 -4.28 12.98
CA ARG A 259 -16.05 -5.33 13.84
C ARG A 259 -15.54 -5.25 15.28
N LEU A 260 -14.26 -4.93 15.47
CA LEU A 260 -13.68 -4.73 16.80
C LEU A 260 -14.25 -3.50 17.51
N ARG A 261 -14.56 -2.43 16.77
CA ARG A 261 -15.22 -1.24 17.32
C ARG A 261 -16.67 -1.52 17.73
N ALA A 262 -17.38 -2.34 16.97
CA ALA A 262 -18.75 -2.73 17.28
C ALA A 262 -18.85 -3.71 18.45
N ALA A 263 -17.80 -4.47 18.73
CA ALA A 263 -17.80 -5.49 19.77
C ALA A 263 -17.83 -4.88 21.18
N THR A 264 -18.87 -5.23 21.94
CA THR A 264 -19.16 -4.67 23.27
C THR A 264 -18.46 -5.41 24.39
N THR A 265 -18.17 -6.70 24.19
CA THR A 265 -17.56 -7.55 25.23
C THR A 265 -16.16 -8.02 24.86
N VAL A 266 -15.34 -8.27 25.89
CA VAL A 266 -14.00 -8.85 25.74
C VAL A 266 -14.04 -10.21 25.04
N GLY A 267 -15.01 -11.05 25.42
CA GLY A 267 -15.21 -12.38 24.84
C GLY A 267 -15.51 -12.31 23.34
N GLU A 268 -16.36 -11.38 22.92
CA GLU A 268 -16.67 -11.15 21.51
C GLU A 268 -15.44 -10.71 20.72
N ARG A 269 -14.67 -9.74 21.23
CA ARG A 269 -13.42 -9.28 20.58
C ARG A 269 -12.42 -10.42 20.38
N ARG A 270 -12.21 -11.24 21.41
CA ARG A 270 -11.31 -12.42 21.31
C ARG A 270 -11.79 -13.43 20.28
N ARG A 271 -13.09 -13.75 20.28
CA ARG A 271 -13.68 -14.68 19.31
C ARG A 271 -13.54 -14.13 17.89
N LEU A 272 -13.75 -12.83 17.68
CA LEU A 272 -13.56 -12.17 16.38
C LEU A 272 -12.12 -12.26 15.89
N ILE A 273 -11.14 -11.89 16.73
CA ILE A 273 -9.72 -11.98 16.36
C ILE A 273 -9.33 -13.44 16.09
N ALA A 274 -9.72 -14.37 16.95
CA ALA A 274 -9.38 -15.78 16.80
C ALA A 274 -10.02 -16.38 15.53
N HIS A 275 -11.26 -16.03 15.22
CA HIS A 275 -11.94 -16.48 14.00
C HIS A 275 -11.25 -15.94 12.75
N GLU A 276 -10.97 -14.64 12.71
CA GLU A 276 -10.28 -14.01 11.58
C GLU A 276 -8.84 -14.55 11.42
N ALA A 277 -8.13 -14.75 12.53
CA ALA A 277 -6.78 -15.32 12.53
C ALA A 277 -6.76 -16.78 12.03
N LYS A 278 -7.77 -17.60 12.37
CA LYS A 278 -7.91 -18.95 11.84
C LYS A 278 -8.17 -18.94 10.33
N LEU A 279 -9.08 -18.08 9.86
CA LEU A 279 -9.39 -17.95 8.43
C LEU A 279 -8.17 -17.47 7.64
N VAL A 280 -7.57 -16.35 8.05
CA VAL A 280 -6.40 -15.78 7.38
C VAL A 280 -5.20 -16.72 7.51
N GLY A 281 -5.01 -17.38 8.65
CA GLY A 281 -3.97 -18.37 8.86
C GLY A 281 -4.07 -19.54 7.89
N GLY A 282 -5.28 -20.07 7.66
CA GLY A 282 -5.51 -21.10 6.65
C GLY A 282 -5.15 -20.65 5.23
N ILE A 283 -5.55 -19.42 4.85
CA ILE A 283 -5.22 -18.86 3.53
C ILE A 283 -3.70 -18.58 3.41
N VAL A 284 -3.04 -18.15 4.49
CA VAL A 284 -1.58 -17.94 4.52
C VAL A 284 -0.83 -19.25 4.33
N VAL A 285 -1.22 -20.32 5.03
CA VAL A 285 -0.56 -21.63 4.89
C VAL A 285 -0.72 -22.17 3.47
N LEU A 286 -1.97 -22.20 2.96
CA LEU A 286 -2.26 -22.65 1.60
C LEU A 286 -1.55 -21.76 0.57
N GLY A 287 -1.65 -20.44 0.75
CA GLY A 287 -1.03 -19.44 -0.11
C GLY A 287 0.48 -19.55 -0.17
N SER A 288 1.15 -19.74 0.96
CA SER A 288 2.59 -19.96 1.03
C SER A 288 3.01 -21.27 0.34
N ALA A 289 2.24 -22.35 0.50
CA ALA A 289 2.48 -23.60 -0.22
C ALA A 289 2.31 -23.42 -1.73
N VAL A 290 1.26 -22.72 -2.16
CA VAL A 290 1.02 -22.37 -3.57
C VAL A 290 2.14 -21.51 -4.12
N ILE A 291 2.59 -20.48 -3.40
CA ILE A 291 3.73 -19.65 -3.80
C ILE A 291 4.97 -20.53 -3.97
N TRP A 292 5.29 -21.37 -2.99
CA TRP A 292 6.46 -22.26 -3.05
C TRP A 292 6.46 -23.18 -4.27
N LEU A 293 5.30 -23.76 -4.59
CA LEU A 293 5.13 -24.68 -5.73
C LEU A 293 5.05 -23.95 -7.08
N LEU A 294 4.43 -22.77 -7.14
CA LEU A 294 4.25 -22.01 -8.38
C LEU A 294 5.48 -21.20 -8.76
N THR A 295 6.30 -20.74 -7.81
CA THR A 295 7.51 -19.96 -8.11
C THR A 295 8.41 -20.59 -9.18
N PRO A 296 8.83 -21.86 -9.09
CA PRO A 296 9.67 -22.47 -10.12
C PRO A 296 8.97 -22.59 -11.49
N LEU A 297 7.64 -22.73 -11.51
CA LEU A 297 6.87 -22.74 -12.74
C LEU A 297 6.83 -21.35 -13.38
N VAL A 298 6.64 -20.30 -12.58
CA VAL A 298 6.67 -18.90 -13.07
C VAL A 298 8.06 -18.56 -13.61
N GLU A 299 9.12 -18.93 -12.90
CA GLU A 299 10.52 -18.77 -13.35
C GLU A 299 10.76 -19.41 -14.72
N ARG A 300 10.37 -20.68 -14.89
CA ARG A 300 10.61 -21.42 -16.12
C ARG A 300 9.71 -20.97 -17.29
N TRP A 301 8.41 -20.86 -17.07
CA TRP A 301 7.44 -20.69 -18.16
C TRP A 301 7.14 -19.23 -18.47
N LEU A 302 7.03 -18.39 -17.44
CA LEU A 302 6.63 -16.99 -17.62
C LEU A 302 7.84 -16.06 -17.74
N LEU A 303 8.97 -16.39 -17.12
CA LEU A 303 10.17 -15.53 -17.10
C LEU A 303 11.32 -16.08 -17.93
N ASP A 304 11.18 -17.24 -18.55
CA ASP A 304 12.18 -17.86 -19.43
C ASP A 304 13.55 -18.04 -18.75
N GLY A 305 13.55 -18.38 -17.45
CA GLY A 305 14.77 -18.58 -16.66
C GLY A 305 15.57 -17.31 -16.37
N LYS A 306 15.06 -16.13 -16.73
CA LYS A 306 15.77 -14.84 -16.59
C LYS A 306 16.06 -14.43 -15.14
N TYR A 307 15.22 -14.87 -14.21
CA TYR A 307 15.33 -14.54 -12.79
C TYR A 307 15.36 -15.81 -11.98
N HIS A 308 16.44 -16.04 -11.24
CA HIS A 308 16.55 -17.20 -10.37
C HIS A 308 15.96 -16.91 -8.98
N LEU A 309 14.89 -17.61 -8.61
CA LEU A 309 14.19 -17.41 -7.35
C LEU A 309 14.51 -18.56 -6.39
N ALA A 310 15.71 -18.53 -5.82
CA ALA A 310 16.17 -19.52 -4.85
C ALA A 310 15.15 -19.72 -3.70
N GLY A 311 15.02 -20.95 -3.20
CA GLY A 311 14.08 -21.28 -2.12
C GLY A 311 14.26 -20.43 -0.85
N SER A 312 15.49 -19.99 -0.56
CA SER A 312 15.79 -19.07 0.54
C SER A 312 15.13 -17.69 0.36
N LEU A 313 15.05 -17.17 -0.87
CA LEU A 313 14.34 -15.92 -1.20
C LEU A 313 12.84 -16.09 -1.04
N VAL A 314 12.28 -17.21 -1.50
CA VAL A 314 10.86 -17.52 -1.36
C VAL A 314 10.48 -17.60 0.12
N LEU A 315 11.30 -18.28 0.93
CA LEU A 315 11.10 -18.37 2.38
C LEU A 315 11.18 -17.00 3.06
N ALA A 316 12.15 -16.16 2.66
CA ALA A 316 12.26 -14.79 3.18
C ALA A 316 11.04 -13.94 2.82
N ALA A 317 10.51 -14.06 1.60
CA ALA A 317 9.29 -13.37 1.18
C ALA A 317 8.05 -13.86 1.93
N ILE A 318 7.93 -15.17 2.18
CA ILE A 318 6.85 -15.73 3.00
C ILE A 318 6.94 -15.17 4.43
N PHE A 319 8.13 -15.19 5.05
CA PHE A 319 8.34 -14.62 6.38
C PHE A 319 7.97 -13.14 6.45
N SER A 320 8.45 -12.33 5.49
CA SER A 320 8.09 -10.91 5.38
C SER A 320 6.58 -10.72 5.17
N GLY A 321 5.94 -11.57 4.37
CA GLY A 321 4.49 -11.57 4.17
C GLY A 321 3.68 -11.87 5.44
N VAL A 322 4.07 -12.91 6.18
CA VAL A 322 3.41 -13.31 7.44
C VAL A 322 3.53 -12.21 8.49
N THR A 323 4.72 -11.61 8.62
CA THR A 323 4.96 -10.51 9.58
C THR A 323 4.16 -9.25 9.20
N LYS A 324 4.02 -8.93 7.91
CA LYS A 324 3.13 -7.86 7.41
C LYS A 324 1.66 -8.10 7.77
N ILE A 325 1.18 -9.35 7.65
CA ILE A 325 -0.18 -9.73 8.06
C ILE A 325 -0.35 -9.63 9.56
N ALA A 326 0.58 -10.15 10.36
CA ALA A 326 0.55 -10.04 11.81
C ALA A 326 0.48 -8.57 12.25
N ASN A 327 1.27 -7.71 11.64
CA ASN A 327 1.19 -6.26 11.87
C ASN A 327 -0.18 -5.67 11.45
N ALA A 328 -0.84 -6.19 10.41
CA ALA A 328 -2.17 -5.74 10.01
C ALA A 328 -3.21 -6.00 11.12
N PHE A 329 -3.17 -7.19 11.73
CA PHE A 329 -4.03 -7.55 12.85
C PHE A 329 -3.82 -6.61 14.04
N THR A 330 -2.56 -6.39 14.41
CA THR A 330 -2.23 -5.59 15.59
C THR A 330 -2.49 -4.11 15.35
N LYS A 331 -2.25 -3.60 14.13
CA LYS A 331 -2.64 -2.25 13.71
C LYS A 331 -4.16 -2.07 13.75
N ALA A 332 -4.94 -3.02 13.25
CA ALA A 332 -6.39 -2.96 13.28
C ALA A 332 -6.92 -2.98 14.73
N ALA A 333 -6.38 -3.86 15.57
CA ALA A 333 -6.73 -3.93 16.98
C ALA A 333 -6.36 -2.65 17.73
N ALA A 334 -5.15 -2.09 17.51
CA ALA A 334 -4.73 -0.82 18.11
C ALA A 334 -5.63 0.33 17.66
N SER A 335 -5.92 0.44 16.37
CA SER A 335 -6.77 1.50 15.82
C SER A 335 -8.23 1.39 16.25
N ALA A 336 -8.67 0.21 16.70
CA ALA A 336 -10.02 -0.02 17.23
C ALA A 336 -10.12 0.22 18.73
N LEU A 337 -9.11 -0.17 19.51
CA LEU A 337 -9.23 -0.34 20.96
C LEU A 337 -8.31 0.56 21.77
N ALA A 338 -7.21 1.05 21.19
CA ALA A 338 -6.21 1.81 21.92
C ALA A 338 -6.66 3.27 22.16
N ASP A 339 -6.29 3.80 23.33
CA ASP A 339 -6.50 5.20 23.67
C ASP A 339 -5.55 6.12 22.86
N PRO A 340 -5.78 7.45 22.83
CA PRO A 340 -4.95 8.37 22.06
C PRO A 340 -3.46 8.36 22.44
N ARG A 341 -3.12 8.10 23.72
CA ARG A 341 -1.73 8.06 24.18
C ARG A 341 -1.04 6.79 23.68
N GLU A 342 -1.72 5.66 23.75
CA GLU A 342 -1.24 4.40 23.19
C GLU A 342 -1.09 4.47 21.67
N LEU A 343 -2.01 5.10 20.96
CA LEU A 343 -1.88 5.31 19.52
C LEU A 343 -0.64 6.15 19.18
N ALA A 344 -0.34 7.18 19.97
CA ALA A 344 0.89 7.95 19.83
C ALA A 344 2.14 7.09 20.08
N LEU A 345 2.12 6.23 21.12
CA LEU A 345 3.21 5.29 21.38
C LEU A 345 3.40 4.28 20.25
N VAL A 346 2.31 3.70 19.73
CA VAL A 346 2.35 2.79 18.56
C VAL A 346 2.92 3.50 17.33
N ASN A 347 2.65 4.79 17.15
CA ASN A 347 3.24 5.58 16.07
C ASN A 347 4.77 5.74 16.26
N ILE A 348 5.23 6.16 17.44
CA ILE A 348 6.66 6.31 17.77
C ILE A 348 7.38 4.98 17.56
N LEU A 349 6.83 3.90 18.10
CA LEU A 349 7.41 2.56 17.99
C LEU A 349 7.34 2.02 16.55
N GLY A 350 6.38 2.49 15.75
CA GLY A 350 6.32 2.26 14.32
C GLY A 350 7.51 2.84 13.56
N TRP A 351 7.98 4.03 13.94
CA TRP A 351 9.20 4.63 13.39
C TRP A 351 10.48 3.97 13.93
N ALA A 352 10.51 3.61 15.21
CA ALA A 352 11.60 2.80 15.76
C ALA A 352 11.75 1.47 14.99
N SER A 353 10.62 0.84 14.62
CA SER A 353 10.60 -0.37 13.80
C SER A 353 11.13 -0.14 12.38
N VAL A 354 10.93 1.04 11.79
CA VAL A 354 11.59 1.43 10.53
C VAL A 354 13.10 1.47 10.72
N GLY A 355 13.59 2.09 11.79
CA GLY A 355 15.03 2.15 12.10
C GLY A 355 15.65 0.75 12.26
N VAL A 356 14.96 -0.14 12.98
CA VAL A 356 15.38 -1.54 13.11
C VAL A 356 15.34 -2.29 11.77
N ALA A 357 14.32 -2.04 10.95
CA ALA A 357 14.23 -2.64 9.62
C ALA A 357 15.39 -2.19 8.71
N VAL A 358 15.76 -0.91 8.75
CA VAL A 358 16.91 -0.36 8.02
C VAL A 358 18.19 -1.02 8.51
N ALA A 359 18.48 -0.98 9.81
CA ALA A 359 19.68 -1.61 10.37
C ALA A 359 19.75 -3.11 10.05
N GLY A 360 18.64 -3.82 10.22
CA GLY A 360 18.51 -5.24 9.89
C GLY A 360 18.73 -5.51 8.41
N ALA A 361 18.24 -4.66 7.51
CA ALA A 361 18.46 -4.78 6.07
C ALA A 361 19.92 -4.56 5.68
N PHE A 362 20.59 -3.55 6.25
CA PHE A 362 22.01 -3.29 6.00
C PHE A 362 22.91 -4.44 6.49
N VAL A 363 22.63 -4.96 7.69
CA VAL A 363 23.34 -6.13 8.22
C VAL A 363 23.01 -7.37 7.39
N GLY A 364 21.72 -7.56 7.08
CA GLY A 364 21.16 -8.64 6.29
C GLY A 364 21.71 -8.74 4.87
N ALA A 365 22.02 -7.60 4.23
CA ALA A 365 22.57 -7.54 2.88
C ALA A 365 23.91 -8.28 2.73
N ARG A 366 24.65 -8.52 3.83
CA ARG A 366 25.85 -9.37 3.85
C ARG A 366 25.58 -10.82 3.44
N TRP A 367 24.35 -11.28 3.59
CA TRP A 367 23.88 -12.60 3.13
C TRP A 367 23.00 -12.50 1.87
N GLY A 368 23.18 -11.42 1.09
CA GLY A 368 22.45 -11.16 -0.15
C GLY A 368 21.01 -10.71 0.06
N LEU A 369 20.22 -10.79 -1.00
CA LEU A 369 18.83 -10.31 -1.03
C LEU A 369 17.93 -11.01 0.00
N ALA A 370 18.12 -12.31 0.26
CA ALA A 370 17.34 -13.02 1.27
C ALA A 370 17.56 -12.45 2.68
N GLY A 371 18.82 -12.23 3.05
CA GLY A 371 19.18 -11.64 4.34
C GLY A 371 18.61 -10.22 4.50
N LEU A 372 18.64 -9.40 3.44
CA LEU A 372 18.00 -8.09 3.43
C LEU A 372 16.50 -8.17 3.71
N ILE A 373 15.78 -9.07 3.03
CA ILE A 373 14.33 -9.25 3.21
C ILE A 373 14.00 -9.71 4.63
N TYR A 374 14.80 -10.63 5.21
CA TYR A 374 14.64 -11.01 6.62
C TYR A 374 14.86 -9.82 7.54
N GLY A 375 15.89 -9.02 7.29
CA GLY A 375 16.18 -7.80 8.05
C GLY A 375 14.99 -6.84 8.09
N VAL A 376 14.34 -6.58 6.95
CA VAL A 376 13.11 -5.77 6.90
C VAL A 376 11.93 -6.49 7.57
N GLY A 377 11.81 -7.80 7.38
CA GLY A 377 10.81 -8.64 8.04
C GLY A 377 10.88 -8.60 9.57
N PHE A 378 12.08 -8.50 10.15
CA PHE A 378 12.25 -8.31 11.59
C PHE A 378 11.69 -6.98 12.09
N GLY A 379 11.83 -5.90 11.31
CA GLY A 379 11.18 -4.64 11.64
C GLY A 379 9.66 -4.74 11.63
N TRP A 380 9.08 -5.48 10.68
CA TRP A 380 7.64 -5.79 10.68
C TRP A 380 7.21 -6.61 11.89
N LEU A 381 7.99 -7.62 12.26
CA LEU A 381 7.74 -8.47 13.42
C LEU A 381 7.79 -7.65 14.71
N LEU A 382 8.81 -6.81 14.90
CA LEU A 382 8.93 -5.93 16.06
C LEU A 382 7.70 -5.01 16.16
N ARG A 383 7.33 -4.38 15.04
CA ARG A 383 6.14 -3.52 14.99
C ARG A 383 4.87 -4.28 15.38
N ALA A 384 4.71 -5.51 14.89
CA ALA A 384 3.58 -6.36 15.24
C ALA A 384 3.56 -6.70 16.73
N ILE A 385 4.68 -7.16 17.30
CA ILE A 385 4.81 -7.54 18.71
C ILE A 385 4.52 -6.35 19.62
N VAL A 386 5.10 -5.20 19.33
CA VAL A 386 4.92 -3.99 20.14
C VAL A 386 3.47 -3.50 20.10
N ALA A 387 2.87 -3.43 18.91
CA ALA A 387 1.46 -3.06 18.79
C ALA A 387 0.55 -4.07 19.50
N PHE A 388 0.86 -5.37 19.43
CA PHE A 388 0.12 -6.41 20.16
C PHE A 388 0.24 -6.23 21.68
N ALA A 389 1.44 -5.99 22.20
CA ALA A 389 1.70 -5.81 23.62
C ALA A 389 0.91 -4.64 24.20
N MET A 390 0.73 -3.56 23.44
CA MET A 390 -0.11 -2.43 23.85
C MET A 390 -1.59 -2.80 23.91
N VAL A 391 -2.08 -3.59 22.94
CA VAL A 391 -3.51 -3.86 22.79
C VAL A 391 -3.99 -5.07 23.60
N VAL A 392 -3.10 -5.98 23.98
CA VAL A 392 -3.46 -7.21 24.68
C VAL A 392 -4.19 -6.94 26.00
N ARG A 393 -3.93 -5.80 26.66
CA ARG A 393 -4.64 -5.38 27.88
C ARG A 393 -6.11 -5.08 27.62
N HIS A 394 -6.44 -4.46 26.49
CA HIS A 394 -7.81 -4.17 26.05
C HIS A 394 -8.55 -5.41 25.55
N LEU A 395 -7.81 -6.46 25.24
CA LEU A 395 -8.35 -7.79 25.00
C LEU A 395 -8.53 -8.60 26.30
N ARG A 396 -8.17 -8.04 27.46
CA ARG A 396 -8.34 -8.67 28.79
C ARG A 396 -9.32 -7.93 29.68
N LEU A 397 -9.44 -6.62 29.53
CA LEU A 397 -10.25 -5.76 30.39
C LEU A 397 -11.55 -5.29 29.70
N PRO A 398 -12.66 -5.13 30.44
CA PRO A 398 -13.87 -4.49 29.94
C PRO A 398 -13.59 -3.05 29.49
N VAL A 399 -14.39 -2.57 28.53
CA VAL A 399 -14.11 -1.37 27.74
C VAL A 399 -13.89 -0.13 28.62
N SER A 400 -12.72 0.49 28.50
CA SER A 400 -12.43 1.76 29.19
C SER A 400 -12.83 3.01 28.37
N VAL A 401 -13.12 2.85 27.07
CA VAL A 401 -13.46 3.96 26.17
C VAL A 401 -14.84 3.72 25.53
N PRO A 402 -15.89 4.49 25.91
CA PRO A 402 -17.20 4.34 25.30
C PRO A 402 -17.16 4.68 23.80
N ALA A 403 -17.92 3.92 23.01
CA ALA A 403 -17.97 3.98 21.55
C ALA A 403 -18.45 5.33 20.96
N THR A 404 -18.81 6.30 21.80
CA THR A 404 -19.45 7.57 21.44
C THR A 404 -18.53 8.79 21.46
N ALA A 405 -17.24 8.66 21.77
CA ALA A 405 -16.29 9.78 21.69
C ALA A 405 -15.61 9.83 20.30
N ALA A 406 -16.37 10.19 19.26
CA ALA A 406 -15.84 10.56 17.95
C ALA A 406 -16.65 11.70 17.33
#